data_AF-A0A6N2ELH5-F1
#
_entry.id   AF-A0A6N2ELH5-F1
#
_cell.length_a   1.000
_cell.length_b   1.000
_cell.length_c   1.000
_cell.angle_alpha   90.00
_cell.angle_beta   90.00
_cell.angle_gamma   90.00
#
_symmetry.space_group_name_H-M   'P 1'
#
loop_
_entity.id
_entity.type
_entity.pdbx_description
1 polymer ?
#
loop_
_entity_poly.entity_id
_entity_poly.type
_entity_poly.pdbx_seq_one_letter_code
_entity_poly.pdbx_strand_id
1 'polypeptide(L)'
;MWLSCGDGDCVPGAEDTAVINGGTVHIDNTTIGTLIFNGGLITGSDLTIMESLVWTGGTMQGVGATVVSPLAVGVIDSTGSVTLGFVSNAPAQRELHNFGFLHFVSGRITCGSSDNKVQNFGVMQLDSIGSTSPLTETILFAGQLINHPGALITRAAPGAGRLSTSNFQNQGEVWMFDGELIVAGFNGPSGIDTGAYTLDQDATLTITGSRLLAQGFSVQGEGRLRLAGIGANTTTIENGLELDIPWLEIQSGNFAANDTTRVLDRFDWSGGGIQGSGSLIIGEGAEALISADGQVRLNGSRDLVNRGHATVEDNTIGRNFGPGGVVRNEGHWSFVQTSGATTGISGGVRFVNEPQGIVTVNAAGVVEVRGFDNAGAVTIETGVLELRTDSSQTSGLYDIAENAVLELRQHTNSVLESAQFLGDGLLRVLDATLVISAQTTVDIARIDAAGGNAAILSNGALFVTERLDWRAGSLGGSGGITINEDAVVVLSGAGAKTFRNSLTFHNLGEMRLTEGRIAFSDTPQVFNAGTFEISTDGQVAVNTFTNLPTGSIVRRGAGETDWRRIFNNQGIVTVE
;
A
#
# COMPACT_ATOMS: atom_id res chain seq x y z
N MET A 1 -56.42 18.24 -14.75
CA MET A 1 -57.07 18.54 -13.46
C MET A 1 -58.47 17.95 -13.52
N TRP A 2 -58.67 16.75 -12.95
CA TRP A 2 -60.02 16.30 -12.60
C TRP A 2 -60.16 16.58 -11.11
N LEU A 3 -60.60 17.80 -10.78
CA LEU A 3 -61.21 18.09 -9.49
C LEU A 3 -62.69 17.76 -9.67
N SER A 4 -63.17 16.64 -9.15
CA SER A 4 -64.61 16.48 -8.96
C SER A 4 -64.95 17.06 -7.60
N CYS A 5 -65.34 18.34 -7.57
CA CYS A 5 -66.26 18.93 -6.60
C CYS A 5 -66.62 20.35 -7.03
N GLY A 6 -67.89 20.72 -6.84
CA GLY A 6 -68.50 21.93 -7.37
C GLY A 6 -68.04 23.22 -6.69
N ASP A 7 -67.94 24.26 -7.51
CA ASP A 7 -68.03 25.70 -7.19
C ASP A 7 -67.44 26.17 -5.85
N GLY A 8 -66.10 26.29 -5.82
CA GLY A 8 -65.34 27.01 -4.80
C GLY A 8 -63.85 26.68 -4.90
N ASP A 9 -62.98 27.67 -4.77
CA ASP A 9 -61.50 27.53 -4.73
C ASP A 9 -61.04 26.58 -3.60
N CYS A 10 -61.14 25.27 -3.81
CA CYS A 10 -60.67 24.27 -2.87
C CYS A 10 -59.26 23.86 -3.28
N VAL A 11 -58.27 24.45 -2.60
CA VAL A 11 -56.95 23.81 -2.46
C VAL A 11 -57.20 22.46 -1.77
N PRO A 12 -56.71 21.32 -2.31
CA PRO A 12 -56.86 20.03 -1.65
C PRO A 12 -56.38 20.10 -0.20
N GLY A 13 -57.17 19.54 0.73
CA GLY A 13 -56.86 19.47 2.16
C GLY A 13 -56.05 18.23 2.54
N ALA A 14 -55.75 18.09 3.83
CA ALA A 14 -54.84 17.07 4.38
C ALA A 14 -55.27 15.60 4.17
N GLU A 15 -56.52 15.35 3.74
CA GLU A 15 -57.06 14.01 3.42
C GLU A 15 -57.27 13.82 1.90
N ASP A 16 -57.06 14.87 1.11
CA ASP A 16 -57.38 14.86 -0.32
C ASP A 16 -56.24 14.29 -1.18
N THR A 17 -56.63 13.76 -2.35
CA THR A 17 -55.69 13.32 -3.39
C THR A 17 -55.58 14.38 -4.48
N ALA A 18 -54.36 14.90 -4.70
CA ALA A 18 -54.03 15.78 -5.81
C ALA A 18 -53.36 14.99 -6.95
N VAL A 19 -53.92 15.04 -8.17
CA VAL A 19 -53.35 14.38 -9.35
C VAL A 19 -52.92 15.41 -10.40
N ILE A 20 -51.63 15.44 -10.72
CA ILE A 20 -51.01 16.37 -11.67
C ILE A 20 -50.36 15.57 -12.79
N ASN A 21 -50.95 15.62 -13.98
CA ASN A 21 -50.47 14.92 -15.18
C ASN A 21 -49.71 15.82 -16.17
N GLY A 22 -49.71 17.14 -15.95
CA GLY A 22 -49.11 18.14 -16.83
C GLY A 22 -49.54 19.57 -16.45
N GLY A 23 -49.03 20.57 -17.19
CA GLY A 23 -49.32 21.98 -16.96
C GLY A 23 -48.52 22.58 -15.80
N THR A 24 -48.90 23.79 -15.36
CA THR A 24 -48.28 24.49 -14.23
C THR A 24 -49.26 24.61 -13.08
N VAL A 25 -48.85 24.22 -11.88
CA VAL A 25 -49.59 24.38 -10.63
C VAL A 25 -48.77 25.26 -9.69
N HIS A 26 -49.43 26.20 -9.02
CA HIS A 26 -48.83 27.04 -7.99
C HIS A 26 -49.33 26.57 -6.62
N ILE A 27 -48.41 26.24 -5.72
CA ILE A 27 -48.68 25.70 -4.39
C ILE A 27 -47.93 26.55 -3.38
N ASP A 28 -48.65 27.14 -2.44
CA ASP A 28 -48.07 27.89 -1.33
C ASP A 28 -48.60 27.37 0.00
N ASN A 29 -47.68 26.99 0.90
CA ASN A 29 -47.97 26.52 2.25
C ASN A 29 -49.18 25.59 2.34
N THR A 30 -49.15 24.50 1.57
CA THR A 30 -50.30 23.61 1.36
C THR A 30 -50.03 22.24 1.98
N THR A 31 -51.06 21.65 2.59
CA THR A 31 -51.01 20.27 3.12
C THR A 31 -52.03 19.40 2.40
N ILE A 32 -51.59 18.26 1.86
CA ILE A 32 -52.41 17.30 1.15
C ILE A 32 -52.23 15.88 1.69
N GLY A 33 -53.24 15.04 1.54
CA GLY A 33 -53.14 13.61 1.88
C GLY A 33 -52.20 12.90 0.92
N THR A 34 -52.61 12.81 -0.35
CA THR A 34 -51.88 12.11 -1.40
C THR A 34 -51.54 13.04 -2.58
N LEU A 35 -50.29 12.97 -3.07
CA LEU A 35 -49.86 13.61 -4.32
C LEU A 35 -49.49 12.55 -5.36
N ILE A 36 -50.15 12.56 -6.51
CA ILE A 36 -49.75 11.81 -7.70
C ILE A 36 -49.26 12.81 -8.75
N PHE A 37 -47.94 12.92 -8.90
CA PHE A 37 -47.28 13.84 -9.83
C PHE A 37 -46.61 13.07 -10.98
N ASN A 38 -47.32 13.02 -12.11
CA ASN A 38 -46.89 12.28 -13.29
C ASN A 38 -46.15 13.15 -14.31
N GLY A 39 -46.31 14.48 -14.24
CA GLY A 39 -45.67 15.43 -15.17
C GLY A 39 -46.17 16.86 -14.99
N GLY A 40 -45.45 17.83 -15.54
CA GLY A 40 -45.78 19.26 -15.43
C GLY A 40 -44.81 20.03 -14.52
N LEU A 41 -45.26 21.17 -14.01
CA LEU A 41 -44.47 22.12 -13.22
C LEU A 41 -45.22 22.50 -11.94
N ILE A 42 -44.66 22.18 -10.78
CA ILE A 42 -45.11 22.71 -9.49
C ILE A 42 -44.23 23.91 -9.14
N THR A 43 -44.84 25.03 -8.76
CA THR A 43 -44.18 26.27 -8.33
C THR A 43 -44.70 26.72 -6.96
N GLY A 44 -44.02 27.68 -6.33
CA GLY A 44 -44.42 28.27 -5.05
C GLY A 44 -43.56 27.77 -3.90
N SER A 45 -44.12 27.77 -2.69
CA SER A 45 -43.45 27.50 -1.41
C SER A 45 -43.73 26.08 -0.88
N ASP A 46 -44.01 25.95 0.42
CA ASP A 46 -44.01 24.68 1.13
C ASP A 46 -45.21 23.79 0.75
N LEU A 47 -44.95 22.49 0.64
CA LEU A 47 -45.94 21.46 0.34
C LEU A 47 -45.74 20.28 1.30
N THR A 48 -46.72 19.97 2.13
CA THR A 48 -46.70 18.83 3.05
C THR A 48 -47.60 17.71 2.55
N ILE A 49 -47.08 16.49 2.49
CA ILE A 49 -47.76 15.28 2.08
C ILE A 49 -47.91 14.37 3.30
N MET A 50 -49.15 14.07 3.68
CA MET A 50 -49.48 13.37 4.93
C MET A 50 -49.54 11.85 4.77
N GLU A 51 -49.88 11.33 3.59
CA GLU A 51 -50.11 9.91 3.36
C GLU A 51 -49.22 9.34 2.25
N SER A 52 -49.32 9.83 1.02
CA SER A 52 -48.59 9.24 -0.11
C SER A 52 -48.07 10.25 -1.12
N LEU A 53 -46.81 10.10 -1.52
CA LEU A 53 -46.23 10.79 -2.66
C LEU A 53 -45.93 9.76 -3.76
N VAL A 54 -46.51 9.93 -4.94
CA VAL A 54 -46.12 9.18 -6.14
C VAL A 54 -45.59 10.20 -7.14
N TRP A 55 -44.28 10.20 -7.37
CA TRP A 55 -43.64 11.14 -8.29
C TRP A 55 -42.97 10.39 -9.43
N THR A 56 -43.59 10.43 -10.61
CA THR A 56 -43.10 9.71 -11.79
C THR A 56 -42.64 10.62 -12.93
N GLY A 57 -42.78 11.94 -12.77
CA GLY A 57 -42.30 12.91 -13.74
C GLY A 57 -42.62 14.36 -13.40
N GLY A 58 -41.97 15.29 -14.11
CA GLY A 58 -42.20 16.72 -13.96
C GLY A 58 -41.19 17.43 -13.05
N THR A 59 -41.37 18.74 -12.89
CA THR A 59 -40.45 19.62 -12.17
C THR A 59 -41.14 20.25 -10.97
N MET A 60 -40.54 20.18 -9.79
CA MET A 60 -40.89 21.03 -8.65
C MET A 60 -39.88 22.17 -8.54
N GLN A 61 -40.31 23.42 -8.55
CA GLN A 61 -39.44 24.60 -8.43
C GLN A 61 -40.00 25.63 -7.46
N GLY A 62 -39.20 26.65 -7.13
CA GLY A 62 -39.53 27.66 -6.14
C GLY A 62 -38.61 27.57 -4.92
N VAL A 63 -38.87 28.41 -3.92
CA VAL A 63 -38.15 28.42 -2.64
C VAL A 63 -39.07 27.80 -1.59
N GLY A 64 -38.62 26.75 -0.92
CA GLY A 64 -39.42 26.04 0.09
C GLY A 64 -39.18 24.53 0.07
N ALA A 65 -39.88 23.82 0.95
CA ALA A 65 -39.74 22.38 1.14
C ALA A 65 -40.97 21.61 0.63
N THR A 66 -40.72 20.48 -0.03
CA THR A 66 -41.71 19.40 -0.17
C THR A 66 -41.45 18.40 0.94
N VAL A 67 -42.42 18.19 1.83
CA VAL A 67 -42.28 17.40 3.05
C VAL A 67 -43.09 16.12 2.93
N VAL A 68 -42.43 14.97 3.00
CA VAL A 68 -43.05 13.65 3.21
C VAL A 68 -43.10 13.40 4.71
N SER A 69 -44.29 13.43 5.29
CA SER A 69 -44.51 13.33 6.73
C SER A 69 -44.06 11.98 7.34
N PRO A 70 -43.86 11.87 8.68
CA PRO A 70 -43.32 10.67 9.32
C PRO A 70 -44.04 9.34 9.06
N LEU A 71 -45.34 9.38 8.75
CA LEU A 71 -46.14 8.20 8.43
C LEU A 71 -46.44 8.07 6.93
N ALA A 72 -45.96 9.01 6.13
CA ALA A 72 -46.20 9.02 4.70
C ALA A 72 -45.24 8.08 3.96
N VAL A 73 -45.71 7.55 2.84
CA VAL A 73 -44.94 6.71 1.92
C VAL A 73 -44.76 7.45 0.60
N GLY A 74 -43.52 7.79 0.29
CA GLY A 74 -43.13 8.31 -1.01
C GLY A 74 -42.58 7.22 -1.92
N VAL A 75 -42.99 7.23 -3.18
CA VAL A 75 -42.42 6.44 -4.27
C VAL A 75 -42.00 7.41 -5.36
N ILE A 76 -40.72 7.36 -5.73
CA ILE A 76 -40.18 8.14 -6.84
C ILE A 76 -39.69 7.16 -7.90
N ASP A 77 -40.33 7.21 -9.06
CA ASP A 77 -39.98 6.43 -10.24
C ASP A 77 -39.67 7.37 -11.39
N SER A 78 -38.39 7.67 -11.57
CA SER A 78 -37.96 8.69 -12.52
C SER A 78 -37.70 8.17 -13.94
N THR A 79 -38.38 7.08 -14.31
CA THR A 79 -38.56 6.71 -15.73
C THR A 79 -39.16 7.85 -16.56
N GLY A 80 -40.05 8.66 -15.97
CA GLY A 80 -40.35 10.01 -16.46
C GLY A 80 -39.44 11.03 -15.78
N SER A 81 -38.78 11.90 -16.55
CA SER A 81 -37.81 12.88 -16.04
C SER A 81 -38.33 13.65 -14.80
N VAL A 82 -37.79 13.33 -13.61
CA VAL A 82 -38.11 13.96 -12.33
C VAL A 82 -37.07 15.04 -12.02
N THR A 83 -37.51 16.26 -11.70
CA THR A 83 -36.62 17.40 -11.51
C THR A 83 -36.96 18.20 -10.25
N LEU A 84 -35.95 18.45 -9.41
CA LEU A 84 -36.04 19.29 -8.21
C LEU A 84 -35.26 20.61 -8.45
N GLY A 85 -35.97 21.73 -8.41
CA GLY A 85 -35.41 23.08 -8.47
C GLY A 85 -34.60 23.38 -9.73
N PHE A 86 -35.29 23.54 -10.86
CA PHE A 86 -34.67 23.96 -12.12
C PHE A 86 -35.04 25.41 -12.46
N VAL A 87 -34.06 26.31 -12.41
CA VAL A 87 -34.15 27.62 -13.06
C VAL A 87 -32.83 27.86 -13.75
N SER A 88 -32.88 28.14 -15.06
CA SER A 88 -31.67 28.38 -15.84
C SER A 88 -30.88 29.62 -15.39
N ASN A 89 -31.44 30.49 -14.53
CA ASN A 89 -30.88 31.81 -14.20
C ASN A 89 -31.22 32.37 -12.79
N ALA A 90 -31.58 31.55 -11.79
CA ALA A 90 -31.88 32.04 -10.43
C ALA A 90 -31.53 30.99 -9.35
N PRO A 91 -31.22 31.39 -8.10
CA PRO A 91 -31.06 30.44 -7.01
C PRO A 91 -32.42 29.84 -6.63
N ALA A 92 -32.81 28.74 -7.27
CA ALA A 92 -33.87 27.89 -6.71
C ALA A 92 -33.28 27.08 -5.55
N GLN A 93 -33.89 27.22 -4.38
CA GLN A 93 -33.64 26.44 -3.17
C GLN A 93 -34.88 25.59 -2.89
N ARG A 94 -35.21 24.67 -3.81
CA ARG A 94 -36.28 23.70 -3.56
C ARG A 94 -35.66 22.54 -2.80
N GLU A 95 -36.24 22.21 -1.65
CA GLU A 95 -35.80 21.08 -0.84
C GLU A 95 -36.86 19.98 -0.81
N LEU A 96 -36.44 18.72 -0.71
CA LEU A 96 -37.29 17.57 -0.42
C LEU A 96 -36.91 17.04 0.96
N HIS A 97 -37.82 17.08 1.91
CA HIS A 97 -37.63 16.56 3.26
C HIS A 97 -38.38 15.25 3.41
N ASN A 98 -37.67 14.16 3.67
CA ASN A 98 -38.27 12.87 3.95
C ASN A 98 -38.22 12.59 5.46
N PHE A 99 -39.36 12.69 6.15
CA PHE A 99 -39.49 12.21 7.53
C PHE A 99 -40.08 10.79 7.61
N GLY A 100 -40.76 10.33 6.56
CA GLY A 100 -41.38 9.01 6.48
C GLY A 100 -40.51 7.98 5.77
N PHE A 101 -41.14 7.20 4.89
CA PHE A 101 -40.47 6.22 4.05
C PHE A 101 -40.46 6.71 2.60
N LEU A 102 -39.30 6.79 1.98
CA LEU A 102 -39.13 7.20 0.58
C LEU A 102 -38.42 6.11 -0.22
N HIS A 103 -39.14 5.50 -1.16
CA HIS A 103 -38.61 4.50 -2.07
C HIS A 103 -38.28 5.13 -3.41
N PHE A 104 -37.00 5.15 -3.75
CA PHE A 104 -36.52 5.42 -5.09
C PHE A 104 -36.42 4.10 -5.84
N VAL A 105 -37.18 3.98 -6.93
CA VAL A 105 -37.33 2.71 -7.67
C VAL A 105 -36.41 2.65 -8.87
N SER A 106 -36.28 3.76 -9.61
CA SER A 106 -35.40 3.86 -10.77
C SER A 106 -35.20 5.31 -11.25
N GLY A 107 -34.19 5.52 -12.10
CA GLY A 107 -33.94 6.73 -12.88
C GLY A 107 -33.09 7.82 -12.21
N ARG A 108 -33.22 9.07 -12.67
CA ARG A 108 -32.47 10.25 -12.22
C ARG A 108 -33.40 11.34 -11.66
N ILE A 109 -33.12 11.85 -10.45
CA ILE A 109 -33.60 13.17 -10.02
C ILE A 109 -32.63 14.24 -10.50
N THR A 110 -33.04 15.07 -11.46
CA THR A 110 -32.22 16.23 -11.81
C THR A 110 -32.43 17.33 -10.79
N CYS A 111 -31.39 17.66 -10.01
CA CYS A 111 -31.35 18.90 -9.25
C CYS A 111 -30.77 20.00 -10.13
N GLY A 112 -31.48 21.10 -10.36
CA GLY A 112 -31.04 22.13 -11.31
C GLY A 112 -29.86 23.00 -10.85
N SER A 113 -29.45 22.89 -9.58
CA SER A 113 -28.31 23.59 -8.97
C SER A 113 -27.78 22.83 -7.75
N SER A 114 -26.57 23.18 -7.30
CA SER A 114 -25.95 22.66 -6.08
C SER A 114 -26.68 23.04 -4.78
N ASP A 115 -27.59 24.02 -4.82
CA ASP A 115 -28.29 24.55 -3.65
C ASP A 115 -29.57 23.78 -3.32
N ASN A 116 -30.08 22.97 -4.25
CA ASN A 116 -31.22 22.11 -3.99
C ASN A 116 -30.79 20.91 -3.14
N LYS A 117 -31.64 20.54 -2.18
CA LYS A 117 -31.32 19.50 -1.21
C LYS A 117 -32.38 18.43 -1.14
N VAL A 118 -31.94 17.20 -1.04
CA VAL A 118 -32.75 16.10 -0.53
C VAL A 118 -32.25 15.81 0.88
N GLN A 119 -33.13 15.97 1.85
CA GLN A 119 -32.85 15.79 3.26
C GLN A 119 -33.60 14.56 3.76
N ASN A 120 -32.86 13.54 4.15
CA ASN A 120 -33.42 12.33 4.74
C ASN A 120 -33.39 12.43 6.27
N PHE A 121 -34.56 12.43 6.89
CA PHE A 121 -34.79 12.34 8.34
C PHE A 121 -35.41 11.00 8.75
N GLY A 122 -36.01 10.27 7.81
CA GLY A 122 -36.63 8.96 8.01
C GLY A 122 -35.86 7.83 7.30
N VAL A 123 -36.58 6.99 6.57
CA VAL A 123 -36.00 5.88 5.80
C VAL A 123 -36.05 6.20 4.32
N MET A 124 -34.91 6.11 3.65
CA MET A 124 -34.82 6.21 2.19
C MET A 124 -34.27 4.91 1.62
N GLN A 125 -35.06 4.22 0.82
CA GLN A 125 -34.65 3.01 0.10
C GLN A 125 -34.28 3.39 -1.33
N LEU A 126 -33.07 3.02 -1.74
CA LEU A 126 -32.50 3.31 -3.04
C LEU A 126 -32.35 2.02 -3.83
N ASP A 127 -33.36 1.69 -4.63
CA ASP A 127 -33.29 0.60 -5.58
C ASP A 127 -33.14 1.17 -6.98
N SER A 128 -32.20 0.64 -7.77
CA SER A 128 -32.17 0.86 -9.21
C SER A 128 -32.51 -0.46 -9.89
N ILE A 129 -33.76 -0.60 -10.32
CA ILE A 129 -34.16 -1.81 -11.04
C ILE A 129 -33.73 -1.67 -12.50
N GLY A 130 -32.61 -2.31 -12.83
CA GLY A 130 -32.25 -2.87 -14.14
C GLY A 130 -32.45 -2.00 -15.39
N SER A 131 -31.35 -1.50 -15.94
CA SER A 131 -31.29 -1.22 -17.38
C SER A 131 -29.88 -1.52 -17.88
N THR A 132 -29.73 -2.08 -19.08
CA THR A 132 -28.43 -2.49 -19.64
C THR A 132 -27.45 -1.35 -19.96
N SER A 133 -27.70 -0.13 -19.44
CA SER A 133 -26.90 1.07 -19.69
C SER A 133 -26.41 1.66 -18.36
N PRO A 134 -25.09 1.87 -18.19
CA PRO A 134 -24.51 2.40 -16.94
C PRO A 134 -24.97 3.83 -16.62
N LEU A 135 -25.54 4.58 -17.58
CA LEU A 135 -26.07 5.93 -17.38
C LEU A 135 -27.49 5.97 -16.80
N THR A 136 -28.22 4.86 -16.85
CA THR A 136 -29.63 4.74 -16.45
C THR A 136 -29.82 3.93 -15.16
N GLU A 137 -28.78 3.23 -14.68
CA GLU A 137 -28.72 2.60 -13.35
C GLU A 137 -28.19 3.54 -12.25
N THR A 138 -28.06 4.83 -12.59
CA THR A 138 -27.51 5.85 -11.69
C THR A 138 -28.61 6.75 -11.15
N ILE A 139 -28.87 6.66 -9.84
CA ILE A 139 -29.55 7.77 -9.15
C ILE A 139 -28.52 8.91 -9.09
N LEU A 140 -28.69 9.91 -9.94
CA LEU A 140 -27.81 11.07 -9.97
C LEU A 140 -28.45 12.22 -9.20
N PHE A 141 -27.89 12.59 -8.05
CA PHE A 141 -28.25 13.85 -7.39
C PHE A 141 -27.24 14.93 -7.79
N ALA A 142 -27.68 15.88 -8.62
CA ALA A 142 -26.89 17.06 -8.99
C ALA A 142 -26.90 18.16 -7.89
N GLY A 143 -27.63 17.93 -6.80
CA GLY A 143 -27.72 18.78 -5.61
C GLY A 143 -27.12 18.07 -4.38
N GLN A 144 -27.42 18.56 -3.17
CA GLN A 144 -26.99 17.92 -1.93
C GLN A 144 -27.95 16.80 -1.52
N LEU A 145 -27.40 15.64 -1.15
CA LEU A 145 -28.13 14.60 -0.44
C LEU A 145 -27.56 14.53 0.98
N ILE A 146 -28.40 14.73 1.99
CA ILE A 146 -27.98 14.72 3.39
C ILE A 146 -28.77 13.64 4.10
N ASN A 147 -28.07 12.65 4.65
CA ASN A 147 -28.65 11.69 5.59
C ASN A 147 -28.44 12.22 7.01
N HIS A 148 -29.51 12.65 7.67
CA HIS A 148 -29.43 13.26 8.99
C HIS A 148 -29.21 12.22 10.11
N PRO A 149 -28.77 12.65 11.30
CA PRO A 149 -28.67 11.77 12.46
C PRO A 149 -29.98 11.04 12.74
N GLY A 150 -29.90 9.73 12.95
CA GLY A 150 -31.07 8.85 13.19
C GLY A 150 -31.83 8.43 11.93
N ALA A 151 -31.49 8.96 10.75
CA ALA A 151 -32.06 8.55 9.48
C ALA A 151 -31.29 7.36 8.87
N LEU A 152 -31.99 6.58 8.05
CA LEU A 152 -31.46 5.39 7.40
C LEU A 152 -31.58 5.51 5.87
N ILE A 153 -30.48 5.26 5.18
CA ILE A 153 -30.48 4.97 3.74
C ILE A 153 -30.20 3.48 3.57
N THR A 154 -31.04 2.78 2.82
CA THR A 154 -30.82 1.38 2.45
C THR A 154 -30.70 1.21 0.95
N ARG A 155 -29.96 0.20 0.51
CA ARG A 155 -29.93 -0.25 -0.88
C ARG A 155 -30.05 -1.76 -0.96
N ALA A 156 -31.18 -2.24 -1.50
CA ALA A 156 -31.55 -3.66 -1.50
C ALA A 156 -31.57 -4.31 -2.89
N ALA A 157 -31.39 -3.56 -3.98
CA ALA A 157 -31.41 -4.10 -5.33
C ALA A 157 -30.07 -4.76 -5.73
N PRO A 158 -30.07 -6.04 -6.15
CA PRO A 158 -28.87 -6.70 -6.61
C PRO A 158 -28.38 -6.16 -7.96
N GLY A 159 -27.06 -5.99 -8.11
CA GLY A 159 -26.42 -5.57 -9.36
C GLY A 159 -25.64 -4.24 -9.35
N ALA A 160 -25.01 -3.93 -10.49
CA ALA A 160 -24.04 -2.84 -10.72
C ALA A 160 -24.62 -1.40 -10.69
N GLY A 161 -25.79 -1.21 -10.06
CA GLY A 161 -26.36 0.11 -9.84
C GLY A 161 -25.40 1.03 -9.09
N ARG A 162 -25.33 2.29 -9.50
CA ARG A 162 -24.39 3.30 -8.99
C ARG A 162 -25.20 4.44 -8.40
N LEU A 163 -25.27 4.65 -7.08
CA LEU A 163 -25.70 5.96 -6.59
C LEU A 163 -24.54 6.93 -6.84
N SER A 164 -24.75 8.00 -7.60
CA SER A 164 -23.73 9.03 -7.85
C SER A 164 -24.26 10.38 -7.43
N THR A 165 -23.69 10.94 -6.38
CA THR A 165 -24.05 12.28 -5.90
C THR A 165 -22.81 13.15 -5.93
N SER A 166 -22.89 14.39 -6.40
CA SER A 166 -21.74 15.30 -6.30
C SER A 166 -21.53 15.83 -4.88
N ASN A 167 -22.60 15.84 -4.05
CA ASN A 167 -22.60 16.43 -2.71
C ASN A 167 -23.37 15.58 -1.68
N PHE A 168 -22.93 14.34 -1.43
CA PHE A 168 -23.51 13.52 -0.36
C PHE A 168 -22.79 13.70 0.98
N GLN A 169 -23.58 13.80 2.06
CA GLN A 169 -23.13 13.81 3.45
C GLN A 169 -23.92 12.78 4.24
N ASN A 170 -23.22 11.89 4.93
CA ASN A 170 -23.81 10.93 5.85
C ASN A 170 -23.54 11.34 7.30
N GLN A 171 -24.60 11.61 8.03
CA GLN A 171 -24.60 11.84 9.48
C GLN A 171 -25.48 10.80 10.22
N GLY A 172 -26.20 9.97 9.47
CA GLY A 172 -27.04 8.86 9.97
C GLY A 172 -26.42 7.50 9.65
N GLU A 173 -27.25 6.54 9.27
CA GLU A 173 -26.83 5.20 8.86
C GLU A 173 -27.07 4.98 7.36
N VAL A 174 -26.10 4.35 6.69
CA VAL A 174 -26.22 3.82 5.34
C VAL A 174 -25.99 2.32 5.40
N TRP A 175 -26.95 1.51 4.96
CA TRP A 175 -26.83 0.06 4.88
C TRP A 175 -26.93 -0.41 3.43
N MET A 176 -25.84 -1.00 2.95
CA MET A 176 -25.72 -1.57 1.62
C MET A 176 -25.76 -3.10 1.70
N PHE A 177 -26.79 -3.72 1.13
CA PHE A 177 -26.92 -5.18 1.08
C PHE A 177 -26.14 -5.79 -0.10
N ASP A 178 -26.01 -5.07 -1.22
CA ASP A 178 -25.27 -5.47 -2.44
C ASP A 178 -24.89 -4.23 -3.28
N GLY A 179 -23.95 -4.40 -4.21
CA GLY A 179 -23.55 -3.49 -5.29
C GLY A 179 -22.75 -2.26 -4.84
N GLU A 180 -22.65 -1.22 -5.69
CA GLU A 180 -21.75 -0.08 -5.47
C GLU A 180 -22.46 1.27 -5.18
N LEU A 181 -22.17 1.87 -4.03
CA LEU A 181 -22.46 3.28 -3.73
C LEU A 181 -21.26 4.13 -4.14
N ILE A 182 -21.40 5.01 -5.13
CA ILE A 182 -20.32 5.89 -5.58
C ILE A 182 -20.51 7.31 -5.06
N VAL A 183 -19.70 7.67 -4.08
CA VAL A 183 -19.65 9.03 -3.59
C VAL A 183 -18.60 9.80 -4.38
N ALA A 184 -19.05 10.46 -5.45
CA ALA A 184 -18.24 11.42 -6.17
C ALA A 184 -18.11 12.71 -5.36
N GLY A 185 -16.90 13.04 -4.92
CA GLY A 185 -16.70 14.27 -4.15
C GLY A 185 -16.96 15.53 -4.99
N PHE A 186 -17.21 16.60 -4.25
CA PHE A 186 -17.25 17.99 -4.69
C PHE A 186 -16.07 18.32 -5.62
N ASN A 187 -16.27 19.18 -6.62
CA ASN A 187 -15.19 20.03 -7.12
C ASN A 187 -14.85 21.07 -6.02
N GLY A 188 -14.31 20.65 -4.87
CA GLY A 188 -14.01 21.50 -3.70
C GLY A 188 -13.93 20.76 -2.34
N PRO A 189 -13.59 21.44 -1.23
CA PRO A 189 -13.22 20.81 0.05
C PRO A 189 -14.41 20.44 1.00
N SER A 190 -15.54 19.90 0.52
CA SER A 190 -16.80 19.96 1.31
C SER A 190 -17.60 18.66 1.54
N GLY A 191 -17.01 17.47 1.35
CA GLY A 191 -17.66 16.21 1.75
C GLY A 191 -17.23 15.78 3.16
N ILE A 192 -18.11 15.90 4.15
CA ILE A 192 -17.88 15.45 5.53
C ILE A 192 -18.84 14.29 5.80
N ASP A 193 -18.30 13.17 6.31
CA ASP A 193 -19.10 12.11 6.90
C ASP A 193 -18.83 11.98 8.39
N THR A 194 -19.90 11.87 9.17
CA THR A 194 -19.90 11.61 10.61
C THR A 194 -20.80 10.43 10.98
N GLY A 195 -21.39 9.76 9.99
CA GLY A 195 -22.35 8.65 10.15
C GLY A 195 -21.75 7.28 9.84
N ALA A 196 -22.55 6.24 10.08
CA ALA A 196 -22.16 4.85 9.92
C ALA A 196 -22.48 4.30 8.52
N TYR A 197 -21.61 3.41 8.04
CA TYR A 197 -21.81 2.61 6.84
C TYR A 197 -21.74 1.12 7.19
N THR A 198 -22.82 0.38 6.94
CA THR A 198 -22.87 -1.09 7.04
C THR A 198 -22.84 -1.67 5.62
N LEU A 199 -21.80 -2.43 5.30
CA LEU A 199 -21.58 -3.02 3.98
C LEU A 199 -21.60 -4.54 4.09
N ASP A 200 -22.58 -5.20 3.48
CA ASP A 200 -22.62 -6.67 3.38
C ASP A 200 -21.60 -7.19 2.35
N GLN A 201 -21.39 -8.52 2.27
CA GLN A 201 -20.31 -9.17 1.52
C GLN A 201 -20.08 -8.67 0.08
N ASP A 202 -21.15 -8.36 -0.65
CA ASP A 202 -21.10 -7.92 -2.05
C ASP A 202 -21.26 -6.40 -2.22
N ALA A 203 -21.40 -5.66 -1.12
CA ALA A 203 -21.51 -4.21 -1.13
C ALA A 203 -20.14 -3.53 -1.25
N THR A 204 -20.10 -2.42 -1.98
CA THR A 204 -18.93 -1.54 -2.08
C THR A 204 -19.34 -0.08 -1.89
N LEU A 205 -18.66 0.64 -1.00
CA LEU A 205 -18.66 2.10 -0.94
C LEU A 205 -17.43 2.63 -1.67
N THR A 206 -17.62 3.38 -2.75
CA THR A 206 -16.54 3.94 -3.57
C THR A 206 -16.48 5.45 -3.44
N ILE A 207 -15.37 5.98 -2.94
CA ILE A 207 -15.09 7.41 -2.84
C ILE A 207 -14.18 7.82 -4.01
N THR A 208 -14.65 8.71 -4.89
CA THR A 208 -13.89 9.17 -6.07
C THR A 208 -13.44 10.63 -6.01
N GLY A 209 -13.93 11.40 -5.04
CA GLY A 209 -13.49 12.78 -4.82
C GLY A 209 -12.91 13.00 -3.42
N SER A 210 -12.42 14.21 -3.14
CA SER A 210 -11.88 14.54 -1.82
C SER A 210 -12.97 14.50 -0.74
N ARG A 211 -12.64 13.92 0.41
CA ARG A 211 -13.59 13.69 1.51
C ARG A 211 -12.90 13.72 2.87
N LEU A 212 -13.60 14.23 3.88
CA LEU A 212 -13.22 14.15 5.29
C LEU A 212 -14.10 13.12 5.99
N LEU A 213 -13.46 12.10 6.58
CA LEU A 213 -14.10 11.16 7.50
C LEU A 213 -13.86 11.72 8.91
N ALA A 214 -14.92 12.26 9.49
CA ALA A 214 -14.89 13.01 10.74
C ALA A 214 -15.41 12.16 11.91
N GLN A 215 -15.30 12.69 13.12
CA GLN A 215 -15.77 12.04 14.34
C GLN A 215 -17.19 11.48 14.18
N GLY A 216 -17.36 10.21 14.55
CA GLY A 216 -18.60 9.46 14.37
C GLY A 216 -18.66 8.60 13.09
N PHE A 217 -17.78 8.85 12.11
CA PHE A 217 -17.66 7.98 10.94
C PHE A 217 -17.27 6.56 11.35
N SER A 218 -18.00 5.57 10.83
CA SER A 218 -17.64 4.16 10.96
C SER A 218 -18.00 3.41 9.67
N VAL A 219 -17.26 2.33 9.43
CA VAL A 219 -17.57 1.36 8.38
C VAL A 219 -17.47 -0.04 8.98
N GLN A 220 -18.47 -0.87 8.73
CA GLN A 220 -18.58 -2.21 9.29
C GLN A 220 -19.22 -3.18 8.29
N GLY A 221 -19.17 -4.48 8.60
CA GLY A 221 -19.63 -5.55 7.72
C GLY A 221 -18.51 -6.13 6.86
N GLU A 222 -18.85 -7.05 5.96
CA GLU A 222 -17.89 -7.80 5.12
C GLU A 222 -17.57 -7.10 3.79
N GLY A 223 -18.31 -6.04 3.47
CA GLY A 223 -18.18 -5.29 2.23
C GLY A 223 -17.01 -4.31 2.22
N ARG A 224 -16.81 -3.67 1.07
CA ARG A 224 -15.58 -2.97 0.74
C ARG A 224 -15.69 -1.46 0.77
N LEU A 225 -14.75 -0.78 1.42
CA LEU A 225 -14.47 0.64 1.23
C LEU A 225 -13.39 0.82 0.15
N ARG A 226 -13.76 1.39 -1.00
CA ARG A 226 -12.86 1.68 -2.12
C ARG A 226 -12.55 3.16 -2.24
N LEU A 227 -11.27 3.48 -2.40
CA LEU A 227 -10.77 4.80 -2.78
C LEU A 227 -10.33 4.75 -4.24
N ALA A 228 -11.03 5.50 -5.09
CA ALA A 228 -10.79 5.56 -6.54
C ALA A 228 -10.70 7.02 -7.02
N GLY A 229 -10.00 7.86 -6.25
CA GLY A 229 -9.86 9.28 -6.53
C GLY A 229 -8.89 9.58 -7.68
N ILE A 230 -9.28 10.42 -8.64
CA ILE A 230 -8.38 10.81 -9.73
C ILE A 230 -7.46 11.96 -9.28
N GLY A 231 -6.17 11.88 -9.61
CA GLY A 231 -5.21 12.96 -9.39
C GLY A 231 -4.93 13.22 -7.91
N ALA A 232 -5.14 14.47 -7.46
CA ALA A 232 -4.83 14.91 -6.09
C ALA A 232 -5.98 14.69 -5.08
N ASN A 233 -7.06 14.02 -5.49
CA ASN A 233 -8.20 13.75 -4.62
C ASN A 233 -7.76 12.99 -3.37
N THR A 234 -8.16 13.48 -2.20
CA THR A 234 -7.68 12.94 -0.92
C THR A 234 -8.86 12.60 -0.02
N THR A 235 -8.89 11.35 0.46
CA THR A 235 -9.73 10.96 1.59
C THR A 235 -8.91 11.15 2.86
N THR A 236 -9.36 12.06 3.71
CA THR A 236 -8.68 12.47 4.95
C THR A 236 -9.46 11.95 6.15
N ILE A 237 -8.76 11.32 7.09
CA ILE A 237 -9.28 10.99 8.41
C ILE A 237 -9.02 12.17 9.34
N GLU A 238 -10.05 12.62 10.05
CA GLU A 238 -9.93 13.67 11.06
C GLU A 238 -8.98 13.26 12.20
N ASN A 239 -8.22 14.21 12.73
CA ASN A 239 -7.34 13.96 13.87
C ASN A 239 -8.16 13.57 15.11
N GLY A 240 -7.66 12.60 15.88
CA GLY A 240 -8.31 12.00 17.03
C GLY A 240 -9.34 10.93 16.68
N LEU A 241 -9.50 10.56 15.41
CA LEU A 241 -10.34 9.43 15.00
C LEU A 241 -9.48 8.19 14.74
N GLU A 242 -9.62 7.18 15.59
CA GLU A 242 -9.17 5.82 15.24
C GLU A 242 -10.27 5.12 14.45
N LEU A 243 -9.90 4.50 13.34
CA LEU A 243 -10.85 3.88 12.43
C LEU A 243 -10.43 2.44 12.14
N ASP A 244 -11.36 1.52 12.38
CA ASP A 244 -11.24 0.13 11.98
C ASP A 244 -12.06 -0.09 10.70
N ILE A 245 -11.45 -0.68 9.69
CA ILE A 245 -12.02 -0.90 8.36
C ILE A 245 -11.91 -2.40 8.03
N PRO A 246 -13.01 -3.13 7.85
CA PRO A 246 -12.95 -4.55 7.49
C PRO A 246 -12.18 -4.79 6.19
N TRP A 247 -12.59 -4.14 5.11
CA TRP A 247 -11.93 -4.20 3.81
C TRP A 247 -11.68 -2.81 3.23
N LEU A 248 -10.40 -2.46 3.07
CA LEU A 248 -9.94 -1.23 2.43
C LEU A 248 -9.30 -1.53 1.07
N GLU A 249 -9.78 -0.89 0.01
CA GLU A 249 -9.16 -0.90 -1.32
C GLU A 249 -8.72 0.51 -1.72
N ILE A 250 -7.46 0.69 -2.09
CA ILE A 250 -6.91 1.94 -2.63
C ILE A 250 -6.48 1.71 -4.08
N GLN A 251 -7.33 2.11 -5.02
CA GLN A 251 -7.03 2.03 -6.46
C GLN A 251 -6.36 3.29 -6.99
N SER A 252 -6.74 4.46 -6.46
CA SER A 252 -6.20 5.75 -6.88
C SER A 252 -6.49 6.86 -5.85
N GLY A 253 -5.83 8.01 -6.01
CA GLY A 253 -5.98 9.16 -5.13
C GLY A 253 -5.09 9.06 -3.90
N ASN A 254 -5.39 9.83 -2.86
CA ASN A 254 -4.60 9.81 -1.62
C ASN A 254 -5.47 9.41 -0.42
N PHE A 255 -4.90 8.59 0.46
CA PHE A 255 -5.43 8.27 1.78
C PHE A 255 -4.57 8.96 2.85
N ALA A 256 -5.14 9.91 3.58
CA ALA A 256 -4.44 10.75 4.54
C ALA A 256 -4.98 10.53 5.96
N ALA A 257 -4.10 10.19 6.91
CA ALA A 257 -4.44 10.16 8.33
C ALA A 257 -3.21 10.46 9.18
N ASN A 258 -3.40 11.17 10.30
CA ASN A 258 -2.33 11.46 11.26
C ASN A 258 -2.35 10.54 12.48
N ASP A 259 -3.43 9.78 12.66
CA ASP A 259 -3.60 8.78 13.71
C ASP A 259 -3.63 7.35 13.13
N THR A 260 -3.99 6.38 13.96
CA THR A 260 -4.05 4.96 13.59
C THR A 260 -5.31 4.66 12.79
N THR A 261 -5.14 4.00 11.64
CA THR A 261 -6.20 3.28 10.93
C THR A 261 -5.88 1.80 10.94
N ARG A 262 -6.84 0.92 11.21
CA ARG A 262 -6.67 -0.53 11.15
C ARG A 262 -7.50 -1.12 10.03
N VAL A 263 -6.91 -2.04 9.29
CA VAL A 263 -7.63 -2.90 8.34
C VAL A 263 -7.77 -4.27 8.98
N LEU A 264 -9.00 -4.76 9.15
CA LEU A 264 -9.27 -5.94 9.96
C LEU A 264 -9.15 -7.24 9.16
N ASP A 265 -9.59 -7.25 7.90
CA ASP A 265 -9.69 -8.48 7.11
C ASP A 265 -8.91 -8.41 5.79
N ARG A 266 -9.09 -7.34 5.00
CA ARG A 266 -8.49 -7.26 3.66
C ARG A 266 -8.01 -5.87 3.26
N PHE A 267 -6.79 -5.79 2.73
CA PHE A 267 -6.20 -4.57 2.18
C PHE A 267 -5.74 -4.76 0.74
N ASP A 268 -6.37 -4.09 -0.23
CA ASP A 268 -5.92 -4.10 -1.63
C ASP A 268 -5.34 -2.72 -2.00
N TRP A 269 -4.08 -2.66 -2.46
CA TRP A 269 -3.42 -1.42 -2.83
C TRP A 269 -2.86 -1.49 -4.25
N SER A 270 -3.58 -0.85 -5.17
CA SER A 270 -3.26 -0.85 -6.60
C SER A 270 -3.00 0.50 -7.23
N GLY A 271 -3.04 1.56 -6.43
CA GLY A 271 -2.55 2.85 -6.88
C GLY A 271 -2.68 3.94 -5.83
N GLY A 272 -2.48 5.18 -6.29
CA GLY A 272 -2.56 6.34 -5.40
C GLY A 272 -1.40 6.43 -4.40
N GLY A 273 -1.69 7.03 -3.25
CA GLY A 273 -0.72 7.19 -2.16
C GLY A 273 -1.35 7.17 -0.78
N ILE A 274 -0.60 6.66 0.19
CA ILE A 274 -0.88 6.77 1.62
C ILE A 274 -0.01 7.90 2.16
N GLN A 275 -0.60 8.78 2.97
CA GLN A 275 0.09 9.95 3.52
C GLN A 275 -0.34 10.31 4.94
N GLY A 276 0.42 11.21 5.57
CA GLY A 276 0.23 11.69 6.93
C GLY A 276 1.41 11.33 7.84
N SER A 277 1.18 11.32 9.15
CA SER A 277 2.17 10.97 10.18
C SER A 277 1.77 9.81 11.10
N GLY A 278 0.60 9.21 10.87
CA GLY A 278 0.06 8.15 11.71
C GLY A 278 0.51 6.74 11.29
N SER A 279 -0.31 5.74 11.58
CA SER A 279 -0.09 4.35 11.15
C SER A 279 -1.29 3.84 10.34
N LEU A 280 -1.02 3.02 9.33
CA LEU A 280 -2.00 2.12 8.74
C LEU A 280 -1.59 0.70 9.13
N ILE A 281 -2.41 0.01 9.91
CA ILE A 281 -2.13 -1.33 10.44
C ILE A 281 -2.97 -2.34 9.67
N ILE A 282 -2.33 -3.28 8.98
CA ILE A 282 -2.96 -4.51 8.50
C ILE A 282 -3.03 -5.46 9.69
N GLY A 283 -4.24 -5.82 10.12
CA GLY A 283 -4.52 -6.59 11.33
C GLY A 283 -3.96 -8.01 11.30
N GLU A 284 -3.89 -8.64 12.47
CA GLU A 284 -3.54 -10.06 12.56
C GLU A 284 -4.59 -10.91 11.85
N GLY A 285 -4.15 -11.83 11.00
CA GLY A 285 -5.04 -12.66 10.17
C GLY A 285 -5.61 -11.97 8.93
N ALA A 286 -5.36 -10.66 8.75
CA ALA A 286 -5.75 -9.95 7.54
C ALA A 286 -4.84 -10.30 6.35
N GLU A 287 -5.39 -10.25 5.15
CA GLU A 287 -4.66 -10.43 3.89
C GLU A 287 -4.48 -9.08 3.19
N ALA A 288 -3.27 -8.83 2.70
CA ALA A 288 -2.95 -7.63 1.94
C ALA A 288 -2.37 -7.98 0.57
N LEU A 289 -2.90 -7.35 -0.48
CA LEU A 289 -2.40 -7.45 -1.84
C LEU A 289 -1.97 -6.07 -2.34
N ILE A 290 -0.70 -5.94 -2.67
CA ILE A 290 -0.11 -4.73 -3.24
C ILE A 290 0.29 -5.07 -4.68
N SER A 291 -0.55 -4.67 -5.63
CA SER A 291 -0.43 -5.03 -7.04
C SER A 291 -0.81 -3.84 -7.91
N ALA A 292 -0.05 -3.48 -8.94
CA ALA A 292 -0.48 -2.42 -9.86
C ALA A 292 0.31 -2.43 -11.17
N ASP A 293 -0.26 -1.76 -12.18
CA ASP A 293 0.42 -1.39 -13.44
C ASP A 293 1.44 -0.23 -13.26
N GLY A 294 1.77 0.18 -12.02
CA GLY A 294 2.68 1.28 -11.69
C GLY A 294 3.06 1.35 -10.20
N GLN A 295 3.83 2.38 -9.80
CA GLN A 295 4.31 2.52 -8.41
C GLN A 295 3.21 3.00 -7.44
N VAL A 296 3.01 2.27 -6.35
CA VAL A 296 2.22 2.73 -5.19
C VAL A 296 3.08 3.59 -4.25
N ARG A 297 2.47 4.51 -3.50
CA ARG A 297 3.23 5.59 -2.80
C ARG A 297 2.98 5.64 -1.32
N LEU A 298 4.00 5.40 -0.51
CA LEU A 298 4.00 5.68 0.92
C LEU A 298 4.71 7.02 1.15
N ASN A 299 3.90 8.08 1.23
CA ASN A 299 4.36 9.45 1.43
C ASN A 299 4.20 9.90 2.89
N GLY A 300 4.91 10.97 3.25
CA GLY A 300 4.87 11.47 4.62
C GLY A 300 5.58 10.53 5.59
N SER A 301 5.62 10.88 6.86
CA SER A 301 6.23 10.05 7.91
C SER A 301 5.23 9.01 8.43
N ARG A 302 4.40 8.44 7.55
CA ARG A 302 3.37 7.46 7.91
C ARG A 302 3.97 6.06 7.91
N ASP A 303 3.60 5.28 8.92
CA ASP A 303 3.98 3.87 9.03
C ASP A 303 2.91 2.99 8.39
N LEU A 304 3.33 2.06 7.54
CA LEU A 304 2.53 0.91 7.09
C LEU A 304 2.97 -0.30 7.91
N VAL A 305 2.13 -0.74 8.85
CA VAL A 305 2.44 -1.85 9.75
C VAL A 305 1.69 -3.09 9.29
N ASN A 306 2.41 -4.14 8.94
CA ASN A 306 1.83 -5.42 8.58
C ASN A 306 1.90 -6.39 9.75
N ARG A 307 0.76 -6.78 10.32
CA ARG A 307 0.64 -7.90 11.28
C ARG A 307 0.00 -9.16 10.69
N GLY A 308 -0.58 -9.02 9.51
CA GLY A 308 -1.19 -10.12 8.76
C GLY A 308 -0.22 -10.71 7.74
N HIS A 309 -0.76 -11.08 6.58
CA HIS A 309 0.00 -11.55 5.44
C HIS A 309 -0.11 -10.56 4.28
N ALA A 310 1.00 -9.97 3.87
CA ALA A 310 1.06 -8.98 2.80
C ALA A 310 1.85 -9.53 1.61
N THR A 311 1.28 -9.47 0.42
CA THR A 311 1.93 -9.87 -0.83
C THR A 311 2.11 -8.68 -1.75
N VAL A 312 3.33 -8.45 -2.22
CA VAL A 312 3.67 -7.46 -3.25
C VAL A 312 3.87 -8.18 -4.57
N GLU A 313 2.96 -7.99 -5.52
CA GLU A 313 2.99 -8.63 -6.84
C GLU A 313 3.44 -7.65 -7.92
N ASP A 314 4.63 -7.90 -8.48
CA ASP A 314 5.21 -7.13 -9.59
C ASP A 314 5.15 -5.60 -9.39
N ASN A 315 5.28 -5.16 -8.14
CA ASN A 315 5.08 -3.76 -7.76
C ASN A 315 6.26 -3.13 -7.02
N THR A 316 6.30 -1.81 -7.01
CA THR A 316 7.21 -1.02 -6.19
C THR A 316 6.43 -0.12 -5.25
N ILE A 317 6.73 -0.20 -3.96
CA ILE A 317 6.33 0.81 -2.98
C ILE A 317 7.42 1.88 -2.97
N GLY A 318 7.07 3.13 -3.27
CA GLY A 318 8.00 4.23 -3.08
C GLY A 318 7.34 5.52 -2.71
N ARG A 319 7.87 6.64 -3.20
CA ARG A 319 7.51 7.97 -2.74
C ARG A 319 7.61 8.99 -3.86
N ASN A 320 6.72 9.99 -3.84
CA ASN A 320 6.84 11.17 -4.69
C ASN A 320 7.32 12.44 -3.95
N PHE A 321 6.82 12.73 -2.73
CA PHE A 321 7.06 14.01 -2.02
C PHE A 321 7.13 13.82 -0.48
N GLY A 322 7.69 14.78 0.29
CA GLY A 322 7.84 14.72 1.78
C GLY A 322 9.04 13.93 2.35
N PRO A 323 9.02 13.39 3.56
CA PRO A 323 9.87 12.24 3.92
C PRO A 323 9.24 10.94 3.39
N GLY A 324 10.02 9.85 3.34
CA GLY A 324 9.47 8.51 3.10
C GLY A 324 8.89 7.93 4.39
N GLY A 325 7.81 7.16 4.24
CA GLY A 325 7.25 6.42 5.35
C GLY A 325 8.09 5.21 5.72
N VAL A 326 7.64 4.46 6.72
CA VAL A 326 8.25 3.21 7.14
C VAL A 326 7.28 2.06 6.90
N VAL A 327 7.72 1.02 6.19
CA VAL A 327 7.05 -0.28 6.19
C VAL A 327 7.60 -1.07 7.36
N ARG A 328 6.74 -1.44 8.32
CA ARG A 328 7.09 -2.32 9.44
C ARG A 328 6.42 -3.66 9.25
N ASN A 329 7.21 -4.70 9.15
CA ASN A 329 6.69 -6.05 9.06
C ASN A 329 6.76 -6.74 10.43
N GLU A 330 5.59 -6.94 11.03
CA GLU A 330 5.35 -7.70 12.27
C GLU A 330 4.65 -9.05 12.00
N GLY A 331 4.28 -9.32 10.74
CA GLY A 331 3.64 -10.55 10.26
C GLY A 331 4.45 -11.19 9.13
N HIS A 332 3.78 -11.59 8.06
CA HIS A 332 4.44 -12.17 6.89
C HIS A 332 4.35 -11.24 5.68
N TRP A 333 5.49 -10.95 5.05
CA TRP A 333 5.62 -10.10 3.87
C TRP A 333 6.26 -10.86 2.72
N SER A 334 5.52 -11.03 1.62
CA SER A 334 5.94 -11.78 0.45
C SER A 334 6.18 -10.84 -0.73
N PHE A 335 7.38 -10.89 -1.32
CA PHE A 335 7.66 -10.29 -2.63
C PHE A 335 7.51 -11.37 -3.70
N VAL A 336 6.56 -11.17 -4.62
CA VAL A 336 6.31 -12.05 -5.76
C VAL A 336 6.55 -11.24 -7.03
N GLN A 337 7.59 -11.60 -7.80
CA GLN A 337 7.95 -10.92 -9.03
C GLN A 337 8.01 -11.92 -10.17
N THR A 338 7.08 -11.80 -11.11
CA THR A 338 6.99 -12.69 -12.29
C THR A 338 7.45 -12.00 -13.57
N SER A 339 7.45 -10.67 -13.60
CA SER A 339 7.78 -9.85 -14.79
C SER A 339 9.27 -9.83 -15.14
N GLY A 340 10.14 -10.09 -14.16
CA GLY A 340 11.60 -9.90 -14.27
C GLY A 340 12.08 -8.45 -14.24
N ALA A 341 11.16 -7.47 -14.25
CA ALA A 341 11.49 -6.05 -14.10
C ALA A 341 11.71 -5.71 -12.63
N THR A 342 12.70 -4.87 -12.30
CA THR A 342 13.03 -4.54 -10.91
C THR A 342 11.83 -3.95 -10.15
N THR A 343 11.53 -4.55 -8.99
CA THR A 343 10.40 -4.22 -8.09
C THR A 343 10.91 -4.05 -6.65
N GLY A 344 10.03 -3.72 -5.69
CA GLY A 344 10.39 -3.73 -4.26
C GLY A 344 10.10 -2.41 -3.53
N ILE A 345 11.08 -1.90 -2.76
CA ILE A 345 10.93 -0.71 -1.90
C ILE A 345 11.93 0.36 -2.32
N SER A 346 11.46 1.57 -2.61
CA SER A 346 12.31 2.64 -3.13
C SER A 346 11.88 4.04 -2.68
N GLY A 347 12.47 5.10 -3.28
CA GLY A 347 12.04 6.48 -3.07
C GLY A 347 12.33 7.09 -1.69
N GLY A 348 13.11 6.41 -0.85
CA GLY A 348 13.39 6.83 0.54
C GLY A 348 12.41 6.27 1.56
N VAL A 349 11.53 5.34 1.17
CA VAL A 349 10.78 4.49 2.11
C VAL A 349 11.78 3.56 2.80
N ARG A 350 11.65 3.37 4.12
CA ARG A 350 12.41 2.38 4.90
C ARG A 350 11.56 1.15 5.13
N PHE A 351 12.16 -0.02 5.07
CA PHE A 351 11.56 -1.29 5.42
C PHE A 351 12.24 -1.87 6.66
N VAL A 352 11.47 -2.14 7.69
CA VAL A 352 11.93 -2.75 8.94
C VAL A 352 11.22 -4.09 9.10
N ASN A 353 11.97 -5.18 9.03
CA ASN A 353 11.49 -6.50 9.42
C ASN A 353 11.71 -6.67 10.92
N GLU A 354 10.62 -6.58 11.69
CA GLU A 354 10.65 -6.68 13.16
C GLU A 354 10.99 -8.13 13.59
N PRO A 355 11.36 -8.40 14.86
CA PRO A 355 11.87 -9.70 15.30
C PRO A 355 10.99 -10.91 14.99
N GLN A 356 9.68 -10.73 14.99
CA GLN A 356 8.67 -11.74 14.65
C GLN A 356 8.31 -11.78 13.15
N GLY A 357 8.77 -10.78 12.39
CA GLY A 357 8.44 -10.62 10.99
C GLY A 357 9.13 -11.65 10.11
N ILE A 358 8.39 -12.15 9.13
CA ILE A 358 8.88 -13.07 8.09
C ILE A 358 8.83 -12.34 6.76
N VAL A 359 9.92 -12.36 6.01
CA VAL A 359 9.99 -11.90 4.63
C VAL A 359 10.26 -13.08 3.72
N THR A 360 9.48 -13.27 2.67
CA THR A 360 9.74 -14.25 1.61
C THR A 360 9.96 -13.55 0.28
N VAL A 361 10.99 -13.95 -0.46
CA VAL A 361 11.29 -13.40 -1.80
C VAL A 361 11.22 -14.51 -2.84
N ASN A 362 10.26 -14.35 -3.76
CA ASN A 362 10.04 -15.19 -4.92
C ASN A 362 10.16 -14.33 -6.18
N ALA A 363 11.37 -14.24 -6.71
CA ALA A 363 11.70 -13.33 -7.79
C ALA A 363 12.18 -14.06 -9.05
N ALA A 364 11.63 -13.70 -10.21
CA ALA A 364 12.17 -14.05 -11.53
C ALA A 364 13.39 -13.20 -11.90
N GLY A 365 13.60 -12.06 -11.23
CA GLY A 365 14.69 -11.11 -11.44
C GLY A 365 15.17 -10.51 -10.13
N VAL A 366 15.11 -9.18 -10.00
CA VAL A 366 15.63 -8.43 -8.84
C VAL A 366 14.51 -7.76 -8.07
N VAL A 367 14.42 -8.03 -6.77
CA VAL A 367 13.66 -7.22 -5.80
C VAL A 367 14.64 -6.29 -5.11
N GLU A 368 14.56 -4.99 -5.42
CA GLU A 368 15.39 -3.94 -4.82
C GLU A 368 14.70 -3.39 -3.57
N VAL A 369 15.37 -3.41 -2.43
CA VAL A 369 14.91 -2.81 -1.18
C VAL A 369 15.88 -1.74 -0.72
N ARG A 370 15.40 -0.50 -0.70
CA ARG A 370 16.13 0.65 -0.16
C ARG A 370 15.77 0.87 1.30
N GLY A 371 16.77 1.05 2.15
CA GLY A 371 16.61 1.24 3.60
C GLY A 371 16.00 0.01 4.28
N PHE A 372 16.73 -1.09 4.37
CA PHE A 372 16.28 -2.35 4.97
C PHE A 372 16.94 -2.57 6.33
N ASP A 373 16.17 -2.90 7.36
CA ASP A 373 16.70 -3.49 8.58
C ASP A 373 15.98 -4.78 8.89
N ASN A 374 16.73 -5.75 9.40
CA ASN A 374 16.21 -7.08 9.66
C ASN A 374 16.57 -7.58 11.05
N ALA A 375 15.55 -7.67 11.91
CA ALA A 375 15.61 -8.41 13.16
C ALA A 375 14.87 -9.75 13.09
N GLY A 376 13.98 -9.94 12.10
CA GLY A 376 13.22 -11.18 11.89
C GLY A 376 13.86 -12.17 10.91
N ALA A 377 13.04 -12.96 10.24
CA ALA A 377 13.48 -13.95 9.26
C ALA A 377 13.28 -13.46 7.82
N VAL A 378 14.25 -13.74 6.95
CA VAL A 378 14.18 -13.48 5.51
C VAL A 378 14.52 -14.78 4.77
N THR A 379 13.63 -15.24 3.92
CA THR A 379 13.85 -16.38 3.03
C THR A 379 13.87 -15.92 1.59
N ILE A 380 14.95 -16.20 0.86
CA ILE A 380 15.07 -15.91 -0.57
C ILE A 380 14.98 -17.24 -1.30
N GLU A 381 13.81 -17.54 -1.86
CA GLU A 381 13.51 -18.81 -2.49
C GLU A 381 14.04 -18.84 -3.94
N THR A 382 13.87 -17.73 -4.68
CA THR A 382 14.41 -17.59 -6.04
C THR A 382 14.81 -16.14 -6.34
N GLY A 383 15.71 -15.97 -7.30
CA GLY A 383 16.10 -14.66 -7.83
C GLY A 383 17.05 -13.89 -6.92
N VAL A 384 16.96 -12.56 -6.95
CA VAL A 384 17.86 -11.66 -6.22
C VAL A 384 17.08 -10.74 -5.30
N LEU A 385 17.40 -10.76 -4.00
CA LEU A 385 17.09 -9.67 -3.08
C LEU A 385 18.28 -8.71 -3.06
N GLU A 386 18.10 -7.51 -3.61
CA GLU A 386 19.14 -6.48 -3.64
C GLU A 386 18.89 -5.43 -2.56
N LEU A 387 19.85 -5.25 -1.66
CA LEU A 387 19.83 -4.22 -0.63
C LEU A 387 20.65 -3.01 -1.10
N ARG A 388 19.94 -1.89 -1.37
CA ARG A 388 20.53 -0.59 -1.77
C ARG A 388 20.17 0.48 -0.76
N THR A 389 20.87 0.47 0.36
CA THR A 389 20.54 1.28 1.53
C THR A 389 21.68 2.24 1.82
N ASP A 390 21.44 3.47 2.31
CA ASP A 390 22.53 4.32 2.82
C ASP A 390 23.21 3.70 4.06
N SER A 391 22.45 2.86 4.78
CA SER A 391 22.89 1.95 5.84
C SER A 391 21.82 0.89 6.10
N SER A 392 22.21 -0.36 6.31
CA SER A 392 21.32 -1.43 6.82
C SER A 392 21.93 -2.09 8.04
N GLN A 393 21.07 -2.63 8.90
CA GLN A 393 21.48 -3.46 10.03
C GLN A 393 20.71 -4.77 10.03
N THR A 394 21.40 -5.86 10.37
CA THR A 394 20.75 -7.15 10.55
C THR A 394 21.20 -7.82 11.85
N SER A 395 20.22 -8.24 12.65
CA SER A 395 20.36 -9.12 13.81
C SER A 395 19.50 -10.40 13.66
N GLY A 396 18.84 -10.54 12.52
CA GLY A 396 17.92 -11.64 12.21
C GLY A 396 18.53 -12.69 11.29
N LEU A 397 17.67 -13.55 10.75
CA LEU A 397 18.03 -14.67 9.88
C LEU A 397 17.89 -14.30 8.41
N TYR A 398 18.85 -14.74 7.59
CA TYR A 398 18.68 -14.94 6.15
C TYR A 398 18.81 -16.43 5.82
N ASP A 399 17.84 -16.99 5.10
CA ASP A 399 17.89 -18.30 4.48
C ASP A 399 17.87 -18.14 2.96
N ILE A 400 18.97 -18.47 2.29
CA ILE A 400 19.18 -18.19 0.87
C ILE A 400 19.19 -19.53 0.13
N ALA A 401 18.16 -19.80 -0.67
CA ALA A 401 18.05 -21.04 -1.42
C ALA A 401 19.16 -21.19 -2.47
N GLU A 402 19.36 -22.43 -2.94
CA GLU A 402 20.29 -22.73 -4.02
C GLU A 402 19.93 -21.88 -5.27
N ASN A 403 20.94 -21.21 -5.85
CA ASN A 403 20.80 -20.28 -6.98
C ASN A 403 20.09 -18.94 -6.68
N ALA A 404 19.62 -18.72 -5.46
CA ALA A 404 19.18 -17.40 -5.01
C ALA A 404 20.36 -16.54 -4.55
N VAL A 405 20.18 -15.22 -4.56
CA VAL A 405 21.22 -14.26 -4.20
C VAL A 405 20.68 -13.20 -3.24
N LEU A 406 21.37 -13.00 -2.13
CA LEU A 406 21.32 -11.76 -1.36
C LEU A 406 22.45 -10.86 -1.87
N GLU A 407 22.09 -9.75 -2.52
CA GLU A 407 23.06 -8.81 -3.08
C GLU A 407 23.11 -7.52 -2.26
N LEU A 408 24.27 -7.22 -1.71
CA LEU A 408 24.58 -5.95 -1.06
C LEU A 408 25.20 -5.03 -2.10
N ARG A 409 24.53 -3.91 -2.40
CA ARG A 409 24.98 -2.98 -3.43
C ARG A 409 25.06 -1.56 -2.88
N GLN A 410 26.24 -0.95 -2.99
CA GLN A 410 26.56 0.38 -2.45
C GLN A 410 26.45 0.45 -0.91
N HIS A 411 27.14 1.43 -0.31
CA HIS A 411 27.07 1.75 1.13
C HIS A 411 27.38 0.58 2.09
N THR A 412 26.93 0.67 3.34
CA THR A 412 27.32 -0.22 4.44
C THR A 412 26.15 -1.06 4.93
N ASN A 413 26.39 -2.35 5.09
CA ASN A 413 25.46 -3.32 5.68
C ASN A 413 26.13 -3.94 6.90
N SER A 414 25.52 -3.80 8.08
CA SER A 414 26.12 -4.23 9.34
C SER A 414 25.43 -5.48 9.88
N VAL A 415 26.21 -6.53 10.10
CA VAL A 415 25.80 -7.76 10.78
C VAL A 415 26.05 -7.57 12.26
N LEU A 416 24.98 -7.65 13.04
CA LEU A 416 24.95 -7.50 14.49
C LEU A 416 24.90 -8.87 15.18
N GLU A 417 24.92 -8.86 16.51
CA GLU A 417 24.76 -10.07 17.31
C GLU A 417 23.45 -10.79 16.96
N SER A 418 23.48 -12.12 17.00
CA SER A 418 22.36 -13.03 16.66
C SER A 418 22.02 -13.18 15.18
N ALA A 419 22.66 -12.42 14.28
CA ALA A 419 22.45 -12.60 12.85
C ALA A 419 22.90 -13.99 12.37
N GLN A 420 22.11 -14.58 11.47
CA GLN A 420 22.38 -15.90 10.90
C GLN A 420 22.24 -15.88 9.38
N PHE A 421 23.10 -16.63 8.69
CA PHE A 421 23.00 -16.87 7.25
C PHE A 421 22.98 -18.39 7.04
N LEU A 422 21.88 -18.87 6.47
CA LEU A 422 21.63 -20.28 6.16
C LEU A 422 21.40 -20.45 4.66
N GLY A 423 21.36 -21.71 4.23
CA GLY A 423 21.10 -22.12 2.86
C GLY A 423 22.34 -22.09 1.96
N ASP A 424 22.20 -22.68 0.78
CA ASP A 424 23.28 -22.93 -0.19
C ASP A 424 23.44 -21.78 -1.21
N GLY A 425 22.67 -20.72 -1.04
CA GLY A 425 22.65 -19.54 -1.89
C GLY A 425 23.86 -18.61 -1.70
N LEU A 426 23.89 -17.52 -2.46
CA LEU A 426 25.03 -16.62 -2.53
C LEU A 426 24.77 -15.30 -1.79
N LEU A 427 25.69 -14.91 -0.90
CA LEU A 427 25.84 -13.52 -0.47
C LEU A 427 26.79 -12.79 -1.42
N ARG A 428 26.30 -11.83 -2.20
CA ARG A 428 27.14 -11.00 -3.06
C ARG A 428 27.38 -9.62 -2.44
N VAL A 429 28.64 -9.22 -2.33
CA VAL A 429 29.06 -7.87 -1.92
C VAL A 429 29.57 -7.15 -3.16
N LEU A 430 28.77 -6.26 -3.74
CA LEU A 430 29.07 -5.60 -5.01
C LEU A 430 29.19 -4.08 -4.84
N ASP A 431 30.43 -3.59 -4.85
CA ASP A 431 30.76 -2.18 -4.55
C ASP A 431 30.09 -1.66 -3.25
N ALA A 432 29.89 -2.57 -2.29
CA ALA A 432 29.31 -2.32 -0.96
C ALA A 432 30.31 -2.68 0.14
N THR A 433 30.01 -2.27 1.37
CA THR A 433 30.73 -2.65 2.58
C THR A 433 29.86 -3.57 3.42
N LEU A 434 30.32 -4.79 3.67
CA LEU A 434 29.79 -5.69 4.69
C LEU A 434 30.60 -5.50 5.98
N VAL A 435 29.95 -5.24 7.10
CA VAL A 435 30.61 -5.09 8.41
C VAL A 435 30.12 -6.19 9.34
N ILE A 436 31.01 -7.04 9.83
CA ILE A 436 30.71 -7.95 10.94
C ILE A 436 31.06 -7.22 12.23
N SER A 437 30.06 -6.96 13.07
CA SER A 437 30.25 -6.16 14.28
C SER A 437 31.16 -6.86 15.29
N ALA A 438 31.76 -6.08 16.19
CA ALA A 438 32.52 -6.65 17.29
C ALA A 438 31.64 -7.58 18.13
N GLN A 439 32.23 -8.64 18.68
CA GLN A 439 31.53 -9.69 19.44
C GLN A 439 30.50 -10.50 18.64
N THR A 440 30.37 -10.28 17.33
CA THR A 440 29.53 -11.11 16.46
C THR A 440 30.34 -12.27 15.90
N THR A 441 29.77 -13.47 15.91
CA THR A 441 30.29 -14.62 15.15
C THR A 441 29.25 -15.01 14.11
N VAL A 442 29.66 -15.15 12.86
CA VAL A 442 28.76 -15.50 11.77
C VAL A 442 29.41 -16.49 10.82
N ASP A 443 28.62 -17.46 10.39
CA ASP A 443 28.97 -18.43 9.37
C ASP A 443 28.24 -18.04 8.08
N ILE A 444 28.95 -18.02 6.96
CA ILE A 444 28.37 -17.75 5.65
C ILE A 444 28.93 -18.76 4.66
N ALA A 445 28.04 -19.53 4.02
CA ALA A 445 28.43 -20.58 3.09
C ALA A 445 29.22 -20.03 1.90
N ARG A 446 28.60 -19.10 1.16
CA ARG A 446 29.12 -18.63 -0.12
C ARG A 446 29.10 -17.11 -0.20
N ILE A 447 30.25 -16.52 -0.49
CA ILE A 447 30.43 -15.08 -0.66
C ILE A 447 31.05 -14.78 -2.03
N ASP A 448 30.51 -13.80 -2.75
CA ASP A 448 31.12 -13.19 -3.94
C ASP A 448 31.42 -11.71 -3.63
N ALA A 449 32.70 -11.39 -3.44
CA ALA A 449 33.18 -10.03 -3.23
C ALA A 449 33.69 -9.43 -4.55
N ALA A 450 32.89 -8.57 -5.16
CA ALA A 450 33.10 -8.05 -6.50
C ALA A 450 32.99 -6.52 -6.57
N GLY A 451 33.69 -5.91 -7.52
CA GLY A 451 33.76 -4.45 -7.64
C GLY A 451 34.94 -3.85 -6.87
N GLY A 452 35.49 -2.76 -7.41
CA GLY A 452 36.71 -2.15 -6.87
C GLY A 452 36.53 -1.58 -5.46
N ASN A 453 35.28 -1.26 -5.09
CA ASN A 453 34.93 -0.69 -3.80
C ASN A 453 34.31 -1.70 -2.82
N ALA A 454 34.21 -2.98 -3.19
CA ALA A 454 33.74 -3.99 -2.25
C ALA A 454 34.67 -4.07 -1.03
N ALA A 455 34.09 -4.07 0.16
CA ALA A 455 34.81 -4.23 1.40
C ALA A 455 34.09 -5.19 2.34
N ILE A 456 34.82 -6.14 2.93
CA ILE A 456 34.33 -6.94 4.05
C ILE A 456 35.18 -6.58 5.26
N LEU A 457 34.57 -5.93 6.24
CA LEU A 457 35.21 -5.47 7.47
C LEU A 457 34.76 -6.37 8.62
N SER A 458 35.56 -7.37 8.96
CA SER A 458 35.28 -8.25 10.09
C SER A 458 35.88 -7.67 11.37
N ASN A 459 35.04 -7.11 12.25
CA ASN A 459 35.44 -6.71 13.60
C ASN A 459 35.11 -7.80 14.64
N GLY A 460 34.24 -8.74 14.29
CA GLY A 460 33.97 -9.99 14.99
C GLY A 460 34.68 -11.20 14.36
N ALA A 461 34.02 -12.35 14.31
CA ALA A 461 34.51 -13.55 13.61
C ALA A 461 33.59 -13.89 12.44
N LEU A 462 34.17 -14.03 11.25
CA LEU A 462 33.51 -14.53 10.05
C LEU A 462 34.10 -15.88 9.65
N PHE A 463 33.27 -16.91 9.55
CA PHE A 463 33.65 -18.20 8.98
C PHE A 463 33.01 -18.36 7.59
N VAL A 464 33.85 -18.68 6.62
CA VAL A 464 33.41 -19.07 5.28
C VAL A 464 33.42 -20.59 5.22
N THR A 465 32.24 -21.19 5.14
CA THR A 465 32.10 -22.65 5.28
C THR A 465 32.23 -23.41 3.96
N GLU A 466 32.02 -22.75 2.81
CA GLU A 466 32.16 -23.39 1.49
C GLU A 466 33.03 -22.60 0.51
N ARG A 467 32.69 -21.33 0.23
CA ARG A 467 33.34 -20.60 -0.86
C ARG A 467 33.41 -19.09 -0.68
N LEU A 468 34.57 -18.52 -0.96
CA LEU A 468 34.76 -17.07 -1.13
C LEU A 468 35.33 -16.77 -2.53
N ASP A 469 34.54 -16.18 -3.41
CA ASP A 469 35.01 -15.61 -4.67
C ASP A 469 35.44 -14.16 -4.42
N TRP A 470 36.76 -13.91 -4.33
CA TRP A 470 37.29 -12.56 -4.10
C TRP A 470 37.83 -11.97 -5.38
N ARG A 471 36.99 -11.22 -6.09
CA ARG A 471 37.29 -10.69 -7.43
C ARG A 471 37.97 -9.32 -7.41
N ALA A 472 37.65 -8.47 -6.44
CA ALA A 472 38.31 -7.18 -6.22
C ALA A 472 38.01 -6.65 -4.81
N GLY A 473 38.61 -5.51 -4.44
CA GLY A 473 38.26 -4.78 -3.22
C GLY A 473 39.13 -5.14 -2.03
N SER A 474 38.57 -5.08 -0.82
CA SER A 474 39.31 -5.28 0.42
C SER A 474 38.65 -6.22 1.44
N LEU A 475 39.47 -6.99 2.14
CA LEU A 475 39.13 -7.63 3.40
C LEU A 475 39.85 -6.87 4.52
N GLY A 476 39.14 -6.48 5.58
CA GLY A 476 39.71 -5.69 6.68
C GLY A 476 38.96 -5.88 7.99
N GLY A 477 39.10 -4.90 8.89
CA GLY A 477 38.55 -4.94 10.25
C GLY A 477 39.56 -5.32 11.32
N SER A 478 39.12 -5.36 12.58
CA SER A 478 39.98 -5.70 13.74
C SER A 478 39.86 -7.16 14.21
N GLY A 479 38.94 -7.92 13.62
CA GLY A 479 38.60 -9.29 14.00
C GLY A 479 39.22 -10.34 13.08
N GLY A 480 38.49 -11.45 12.93
CA GLY A 480 38.93 -12.65 12.21
C GLY A 480 38.09 -12.97 10.97
N ILE A 481 38.74 -13.45 9.92
CA ILE A 481 38.10 -14.18 8.81
C ILE A 481 38.77 -15.55 8.70
N THR A 482 37.98 -16.62 8.74
CA THR A 482 38.45 -18.00 8.65
C THR A 482 37.81 -18.68 7.44
N ILE A 483 38.62 -19.26 6.58
CA ILE A 483 38.18 -20.19 5.53
C ILE A 483 38.28 -21.60 6.12
N ASN A 484 37.16 -22.32 6.23
CA ASN A 484 37.11 -23.65 6.84
C ASN A 484 37.88 -24.70 6.02
N GLU A 485 38.15 -25.86 6.61
CA GLU A 485 39.00 -26.93 6.04
C GLU A 485 38.53 -27.42 4.66
N ASP A 486 37.21 -27.53 4.45
CA ASP A 486 36.62 -27.95 3.17
C ASP A 486 36.27 -26.78 2.24
N ALA A 487 36.50 -25.54 2.69
CA ALA A 487 36.13 -24.35 1.95
C ALA A 487 37.23 -23.91 0.98
N VAL A 488 36.82 -23.19 -0.07
CA VAL A 488 37.73 -22.65 -1.09
C VAL A 488 37.59 -21.14 -1.22
N VAL A 489 38.70 -20.41 -1.12
CA VAL A 489 38.78 -19.01 -1.51
C VAL A 489 39.48 -18.88 -2.87
N VAL A 490 38.79 -18.27 -3.85
CA VAL A 490 39.33 -18.03 -5.19
C VAL A 490 39.55 -16.54 -5.41
N LEU A 491 40.80 -16.18 -5.61
CA LEU A 491 41.25 -14.84 -5.94
C LEU A 491 41.41 -14.77 -7.46
N SER A 492 40.50 -14.08 -8.13
CA SER A 492 40.38 -14.02 -9.60
C SER A 492 40.08 -12.61 -10.11
N GLY A 493 40.25 -12.31 -11.40
CA GLY A 493 40.04 -10.98 -11.95
C GLY A 493 41.20 -10.00 -11.69
N ALA A 494 41.30 -8.99 -12.55
CA ALA A 494 42.42 -8.05 -12.58
C ALA A 494 42.46 -7.04 -11.41
N GLY A 495 41.34 -6.87 -10.68
CA GLY A 495 41.24 -5.96 -9.55
C GLY A 495 42.18 -6.37 -8.40
N ALA A 496 42.73 -5.39 -7.68
CA ALA A 496 43.56 -5.66 -6.51
C ALA A 496 42.73 -6.27 -5.37
N LYS A 497 43.29 -7.27 -4.68
CA LYS A 497 42.75 -7.90 -3.48
C LYS A 497 43.53 -7.36 -2.28
N THR A 498 42.93 -6.49 -1.48
CA THR A 498 43.64 -5.78 -0.42
C THR A 498 43.26 -6.28 0.96
N PHE A 499 44.19 -6.85 1.71
CA PHE A 499 44.05 -7.00 3.16
C PHE A 499 44.31 -5.65 3.85
N ARG A 500 43.48 -5.26 4.82
CA ARG A 500 43.56 -3.96 5.50
C ARG A 500 43.48 -4.06 7.02
N ASN A 501 43.78 -2.96 7.70
CA ASN A 501 43.65 -2.80 9.15
C ASN A 501 44.48 -3.82 9.94
N SER A 502 43.94 -4.32 11.06
CA SER A 502 44.57 -5.35 11.90
C SER A 502 43.85 -6.70 11.73
N LEU A 503 43.29 -6.96 10.55
CA LEU A 503 42.56 -8.17 10.25
C LEU A 503 43.45 -9.40 10.46
N THR A 504 42.89 -10.43 11.09
CA THR A 504 43.49 -11.76 11.15
C THR A 504 42.77 -12.68 10.16
N PHE A 505 43.48 -13.19 9.17
CA PHE A 505 42.92 -14.10 8.17
C PHE A 505 43.52 -15.51 8.33
N HIS A 506 42.67 -16.52 8.45
CA HIS A 506 43.06 -17.93 8.53
C HIS A 506 42.57 -18.69 7.29
N ASN A 507 43.51 -19.30 6.56
CA ASN A 507 43.18 -20.28 5.54
C ASN A 507 43.37 -21.69 6.10
N LEU A 508 42.28 -22.39 6.44
CA LEU A 508 42.33 -23.81 6.82
C LEU A 508 42.07 -24.73 5.63
N GLY A 509 41.30 -24.27 4.64
CA GLY A 509 41.02 -25.00 3.40
C GLY A 509 41.94 -24.63 2.25
N GLU A 510 41.37 -24.33 1.09
CA GLU A 510 42.12 -24.05 -0.13
C GLU A 510 42.01 -22.59 -0.57
N MET A 511 43.15 -21.95 -0.79
CA MET A 511 43.26 -20.63 -1.40
C MET A 511 43.85 -20.77 -2.80
N ARG A 512 43.21 -20.18 -3.81
CA ARG A 512 43.69 -20.17 -5.19
C ARG A 512 43.86 -18.75 -5.69
N LEU A 513 45.09 -18.34 -5.98
CA LEU A 513 45.38 -17.09 -6.67
C LEU A 513 45.55 -17.36 -8.17
N THR A 514 44.50 -17.04 -8.92
CA THR A 514 44.39 -17.30 -10.36
C THR A 514 44.71 -16.08 -11.21
N GLU A 515 44.37 -14.88 -10.72
CA GLU A 515 44.62 -13.61 -11.41
C GLU A 515 44.73 -12.45 -10.42
N GLY A 516 45.33 -11.34 -10.87
CA GLY A 516 45.45 -10.10 -10.12
C GLY A 516 46.63 -10.08 -9.14
N ARG A 517 46.56 -9.19 -8.15
CA ARG A 517 47.59 -9.04 -7.11
C ARG A 517 46.97 -9.04 -5.72
N ILE A 518 47.72 -9.54 -4.74
CA ILE A 518 47.39 -9.38 -3.32
C ILE A 518 48.19 -8.20 -2.77
N ALA A 519 47.49 -7.27 -2.12
CA ALA A 519 48.04 -6.09 -1.48
C ALA A 519 47.68 -6.07 0.00
N PHE A 520 48.50 -5.39 0.79
CA PHE A 520 48.33 -5.27 2.23
C PHE A 520 48.47 -3.79 2.60
N SER A 521 47.48 -3.22 3.29
CA SER A 521 47.61 -1.94 4.00
C SER A 521 47.69 -2.18 5.50
N ASP A 522 48.33 -1.29 6.25
CA ASP A 522 48.39 -1.35 7.71
C ASP A 522 49.12 -2.59 8.25
N THR A 523 48.50 -3.40 9.12
CA THR A 523 49.13 -4.52 9.83
C THR A 523 48.30 -5.83 9.86
N PRO A 524 47.67 -6.27 8.75
CA PRO A 524 46.92 -7.52 8.75
C PRO A 524 47.86 -8.72 8.80
N GLN A 525 47.38 -9.80 9.38
CA GLN A 525 48.09 -11.07 9.53
C GLN A 525 47.36 -12.16 8.75
N VAL A 526 48.08 -12.85 7.88
CA VAL A 526 47.55 -13.99 7.12
C VAL A 526 48.25 -15.27 7.56
N PHE A 527 47.47 -16.24 7.99
CA PHE A 527 47.91 -17.56 8.44
C PHE A 527 47.41 -18.62 7.48
N ASN A 528 48.32 -19.37 6.87
CA ASN A 528 47.98 -20.50 6.01
C ASN A 528 48.23 -21.81 6.77
N ALA A 529 47.17 -22.55 7.07
CA ALA A 529 47.20 -23.91 7.62
C ALA A 529 46.75 -24.97 6.61
N GLY A 530 46.05 -24.58 5.55
CA GLY A 530 45.64 -25.43 4.44
C GLY A 530 46.53 -25.26 3.20
N THR A 531 45.94 -25.29 2.01
CA THR A 531 46.67 -25.14 0.73
C THR A 531 46.54 -23.73 0.18
N PHE A 532 47.64 -23.14 -0.28
CA PHE A 532 47.64 -21.92 -1.07
C PHE A 532 48.29 -22.18 -2.43
N GLU A 533 47.46 -22.29 -3.46
CA GLU A 533 47.88 -22.42 -4.85
C GLU A 533 48.00 -21.05 -5.52
N ILE A 534 49.13 -20.82 -6.18
CA ILE A 534 49.42 -19.60 -6.94
C ILE A 534 49.66 -20.04 -8.38
N SER A 535 48.74 -19.70 -9.28
CA SER A 535 48.82 -20.07 -10.70
C SER A 535 49.00 -18.88 -11.63
N THR A 536 49.45 -17.74 -11.08
CA THR A 536 49.61 -16.47 -11.80
C THR A 536 50.98 -15.87 -11.55
N ASP A 537 51.43 -15.07 -12.50
CA ASP A 537 52.66 -14.26 -12.41
C ASP A 537 52.42 -12.94 -11.64
N GLY A 538 51.33 -12.90 -10.87
CA GLY A 538 50.91 -11.79 -10.05
C GLY A 538 51.85 -11.52 -8.87
N GLN A 539 51.92 -10.26 -8.46
CA GLN A 539 52.67 -9.83 -7.29
C GLN A 539 51.91 -10.13 -6.01
N VAL A 540 52.60 -10.68 -5.00
CA VAL A 540 52.07 -10.96 -3.66
C VAL A 540 52.77 -10.02 -2.68
N ALA A 541 52.27 -8.78 -2.59
CA ALA A 541 52.86 -7.76 -1.74
C ALA A 541 52.37 -7.91 -0.29
N VAL A 542 52.85 -8.93 0.42
CA VAL A 542 52.44 -9.24 1.81
C VAL A 542 53.03 -8.27 2.84
N ASN A 543 52.35 -8.10 3.98
CA ASN A 543 52.97 -7.52 5.18
C ASN A 543 53.54 -8.64 6.05
N THR A 544 52.70 -9.36 6.79
CA THR A 544 53.07 -10.62 7.47
C THR A 544 52.22 -11.76 6.91
N PHE A 545 52.86 -12.69 6.23
CA PHE A 545 52.26 -13.96 5.82
C PHE A 545 52.99 -15.10 6.53
N THR A 546 52.24 -15.96 7.22
CA THR A 546 52.80 -17.11 7.94
C THR A 546 52.21 -18.40 7.38
N ASN A 547 53.05 -19.21 6.75
CA ASN A 547 52.72 -20.60 6.42
C ASN A 547 52.99 -21.46 7.65
N LEU A 548 51.93 -21.97 8.27
CA LEU A 548 51.98 -22.78 9.49
C LEU A 548 52.51 -24.20 9.19
N PRO A 549 52.88 -25.01 10.19
CA PRO A 549 53.45 -26.34 9.98
C PRO A 549 52.59 -27.30 9.14
N THR A 550 51.26 -27.15 9.19
CA THR A 550 50.33 -27.93 8.37
C THR A 550 50.09 -27.34 6.98
N GLY A 551 50.49 -26.09 6.77
CA GLY A 551 50.23 -25.36 5.54
C GLY A 551 51.11 -25.79 4.37
N SER A 552 50.53 -25.78 3.18
CA SER A 552 51.19 -26.03 1.90
C SER A 552 51.02 -24.82 0.98
N ILE A 553 52.10 -24.38 0.35
CA ILE A 553 52.07 -23.40 -0.75
C ILE A 553 52.54 -24.10 -2.02
N VAL A 554 51.78 -23.98 -3.10
CA VAL A 554 52.10 -24.54 -4.41
C VAL A 554 52.12 -23.41 -5.43
N ARG A 555 53.29 -23.13 -6.01
CA ARG A 555 53.42 -22.20 -7.13
C ARG A 555 53.46 -22.98 -8.43
N ARG A 556 52.49 -22.74 -9.32
CA ARG A 556 52.39 -23.35 -10.66
C ARG A 556 52.58 -22.30 -11.74
N GLY A 557 53.55 -22.48 -12.65
CA GLY A 557 53.68 -21.66 -13.85
C GLY A 557 55.06 -20.99 -14.02
N ALA A 558 55.36 -20.53 -15.23
CA ALA A 558 56.71 -20.15 -15.63
C ALA A 558 57.17 -18.73 -15.24
N GLY A 559 56.28 -17.84 -14.77
CA GLY A 559 56.67 -16.48 -14.38
C GLY A 559 57.01 -16.32 -12.89
N GLU A 560 57.18 -15.06 -12.48
CA GLU A 560 57.71 -14.69 -11.17
C GLU A 560 56.59 -14.34 -10.17
N THR A 561 56.76 -14.74 -8.91
CA THR A 561 55.93 -14.26 -7.78
C THR A 561 56.83 -13.63 -6.73
N ASP A 562 56.61 -12.34 -6.50
CA ASP A 562 57.42 -11.51 -5.59
C ASP A 562 56.72 -11.36 -4.23
N TRP A 563 57.43 -11.70 -3.15
CA TRP A 563 57.03 -11.55 -1.74
C TRP A 563 57.79 -10.38 -1.11
N ARG A 564 57.15 -9.23 -0.96
CA ARG A 564 57.85 -7.94 -0.72
C ARG A 564 58.19 -7.59 0.73
N ARG A 565 57.72 -8.34 1.73
CA ARG A 565 58.00 -8.04 3.15
C ARG A 565 58.31 -9.30 3.95
N ILE A 566 57.45 -9.69 4.90
CA ILE A 566 57.71 -10.76 5.85
C ILE A 566 56.93 -12.01 5.41
N PHE A 567 57.70 -13.03 5.04
CA PHE A 567 57.20 -14.38 4.77
C PHE A 567 57.82 -15.34 5.78
N ASN A 568 57.00 -15.87 6.68
CA ASN A 568 57.41 -16.86 7.67
C ASN A 568 56.94 -18.23 7.21
N ASN A 569 57.88 -19.13 6.89
CA ASN A 569 57.53 -20.50 6.49
C ASN A 569 57.90 -21.52 7.55
N GLN A 570 56.91 -22.27 8.02
CA GLN A 570 57.07 -23.45 8.86
C GLN A 570 56.51 -24.72 8.20
N GLY A 571 55.74 -24.57 7.11
CA GLY A 571 55.16 -25.65 6.32
C GLY A 571 55.93 -25.95 5.04
N ILE A 572 55.22 -26.50 4.04
CA ILE A 572 55.79 -26.90 2.75
C ILE A 572 55.60 -25.80 1.72
N VAL A 573 56.64 -25.54 0.91
CA VAL A 573 56.56 -24.71 -0.30
C VAL A 573 57.05 -25.54 -1.47
N THR A 574 56.21 -25.69 -2.48
CA THR A 574 56.50 -26.41 -3.73
C THR A 574 56.44 -25.44 -4.90
N VAL A 575 57.44 -25.50 -5.78
CA VAL A 575 57.52 -24.69 -7.01
C VAL A 575 57.57 -25.65 -8.18
N GLU A 576 56.58 -25.59 -9.06
CA GLU A 576 56.38 -26.48 -10.22
C GLU A 576 56.32 -25.73 -11.56
#